data_AF-A0A833ATG1-F1
#
_entry.id   AF-A0A833ATG1-F1
#
_cell.length_a   1.000
_cell.length_b   1.000
_cell.length_c   1.000
_cell.angle_alpha   90.00
_cell.angle_beta   90.00
_cell.angle_gamma   90.00
#
_symmetry.space_group_name_H-M   'P 1'
#
loop_
_entity.id
_entity.type
_entity.pdbx_description
1 polymer ?
#
loop_
_entity_poly.entity_id
_entity_poly.type
_entity_poly.pdbx_seq_one_letter_code
_entity_poly.pdbx_strand_id
1 'polypeptide(L)' 'MKRKMNNFEFVNCPLCGSDENGFYLKTPDRFNISVGDFYNIVQCSTCEHVYLNPRPIESTSGQYYEDASYAPHIS' A
#
# COMPACT_ATOMS: atom_id res chain seq x y z
N MET A 1 7.22 -14.55 10.62
CA MET A 1 8.18 -14.29 9.53
C MET A 1 8.13 -12.80 9.23
N LYS A 2 9.18 -12.01 9.56
CA LYS A 2 9.18 -10.55 9.31
C LYS A 2 9.46 -10.33 7.82
N ARG A 3 8.46 -9.94 7.01
CA ARG A 3 8.69 -9.58 5.61
C ARG A 3 9.63 -8.36 5.58
N LYS A 4 10.77 -8.47 4.90
CA LYS A 4 11.75 -7.39 4.76
C LYS A 4 11.11 -6.21 4.03
N MET A 5 11.34 -4.99 4.52
CA MET A 5 10.96 -3.70 3.88
C MET A 5 11.53 -3.49 2.46
N ASN A 6 12.23 -4.48 1.89
CA ASN A 6 12.86 -4.44 0.56
C ASN A 6 11.86 -4.54 -0.61
N ASN A 7 10.57 -4.77 -0.33
CA ASN A 7 9.54 -4.93 -1.37
C ASN A 7 8.63 -3.70 -1.52
N PHE A 8 9.00 -2.57 -0.93
CA PHE A 8 8.23 -1.34 -0.99
C PHE A 8 9.07 -0.18 -1.52
N GLU A 9 8.42 0.73 -2.24
CA GLU A 9 9.01 1.92 -2.84
C GLU A 9 8.20 3.17 -2.47
N PHE A 10 8.91 4.27 -2.21
CA PHE A 10 8.28 5.59 -2.12
C PHE A 10 8.10 6.15 -3.52
N VAL A 11 6.91 6.68 -3.79
CA VAL A 11 6.58 7.25 -5.10
C VAL A 11 6.01 8.65 -4.94
N ASN A 12 6.18 9.46 -5.98
CA ASN A 12 5.45 10.72 -6.13
C ASN A 12 3.96 10.44 -6.32
N CYS A 13 3.13 11.46 -6.11
CA CYS A 13 1.70 11.39 -6.32
C CYS A 13 1.39 10.88 -7.73
N PRO A 14 0.66 9.76 -7.88
CA PRO A 14 0.39 9.16 -9.20
C PRO A 14 -0.55 10.02 -10.06
N LEU A 15 -1.27 10.97 -9.45
CA LEU A 15 -2.20 11.83 -10.16
C LEU A 15 -1.55 13.12 -10.69
N CYS A 16 -0.70 13.79 -9.90
CA CYS A 16 -0.13 15.09 -10.26
C CYS A 16 1.40 15.14 -10.30
N GLY A 17 2.10 14.08 -9.88
CA GLY A 17 3.56 14.00 -9.90
C GLY A 17 4.30 14.73 -8.76
N SER A 18 3.59 15.41 -7.85
CA SER A 18 4.19 16.05 -6.66
C SER A 18 4.80 15.01 -5.70
N ASP A 19 5.92 15.34 -5.08
CA ASP A 19 6.56 14.58 -4.00
C ASP A 19 6.04 14.96 -2.60
N GLU A 20 5.27 16.05 -2.50
CA GLU A 20 4.71 16.55 -1.23
C GLU A 20 3.45 15.79 -0.81
N ASN A 21 3.54 15.10 0.33
CA ASN A 21 2.44 14.37 0.92
C ASN A 21 2.52 14.35 2.45
N GLY A 22 1.36 14.20 3.10
CA GLY A 22 1.23 14.07 4.55
C GLY A 22 0.57 12.75 4.96
N PHE A 23 0.78 12.36 6.21
CA PHE A 23 0.09 11.20 6.80
C PHE A 23 -1.43 11.39 6.75
N TYR A 24 -2.15 10.36 6.30
CA TYR A 24 -3.62 10.36 6.25
C TYR A 24 -4.21 9.26 7.14
N LEU A 25 -3.80 8.01 6.94
CA LEU A 25 -4.33 6.85 7.68
C LEU A 25 -3.27 5.77 7.82
N LYS A 26 -3.28 5.05 8.95
CA LYS A 26 -2.55 3.79 9.10
C LYS A 26 -3.55 2.66 9.28
N THR A 27 -3.49 1.65 8.42
CA THR A 27 -4.44 0.52 8.44
C THR A 27 -3.70 -0.82 8.45
N PRO A 28 -4.19 -1.84 9.18
CA PRO A 28 -3.62 -3.18 9.09
C PRO A 28 -3.93 -3.83 7.74
N ASP A 29 -3.16 -4.87 7.42
CA ASP A 29 -3.51 -5.82 6.37
C ASP A 29 -4.81 -6.55 6.70
N ARG A 30 -5.74 -6.57 5.75
CA ARG A 30 -7.06 -7.19 5.92
C ARG A 30 -6.98 -8.71 6.10
N PHE A 31 -6.06 -9.38 5.40
CA PHE A 31 -5.95 -10.83 5.40
C PHE A 31 -4.84 -11.32 6.33
N ASN A 32 -3.93 -10.43 6.74
CA ASN A 32 -2.79 -10.76 7.57
C ASN A 32 -2.77 -10.02 8.93
N ILE A 33 -3.95 -9.88 9.56
CA ILE A 33 -4.16 -9.13 10.80
C ILE A 33 -3.24 -9.63 11.93
N SER A 34 -2.98 -10.94 12.01
CA SER A 34 -2.19 -11.56 13.08
C SER A 34 -0.68 -11.37 12.96
N VAL A 35 -0.16 -11.07 11.77
CA VAL A 35 1.28 -10.83 11.53
C VAL A 35 1.63 -9.35 11.70
N GLY A 36 0.64 -8.45 11.63
CA GLY A 36 0.80 -7.05 12.01
C GLY A 36 1.44 -6.17 10.94
N ASP A 37 1.25 -6.50 9.66
CA ASP A 37 1.63 -5.61 8.58
C ASP A 37 0.66 -4.42 8.55
N PHE A 38 1.20 -3.20 8.64
CA PHE A 38 0.44 -1.95 8.56
C PHE A 38 0.86 -1.16 7.34
N TYR A 39 -0.12 -0.58 6.67
CA TYR A 39 0.06 0.27 5.51
C TYR A 39 -0.20 1.74 5.88
N ASN A 40 0.69 2.61 5.41
CA ASN A 40 0.50 4.04 5.50
C ASN A 40 -0.17 4.54 4.23
N ILE A 41 -1.33 5.15 4.40
CA ILE A 41 -2.00 5.92 3.38
C ILE A 41 -1.63 7.38 3.62
N VAL A 42 -1.21 8.06 2.56
CA VAL A 42 -0.83 9.46 2.57
C VAL A 42 -1.78 10.27 1.70
N GLN A 43 -1.85 11.57 1.93
CA GLN A 43 -2.59 12.50 1.10
C GLN A 43 -1.61 13.49 0.47
N CYS A 44 -1.69 13.66 -0.86
CA CYS A 44 -0.90 14.66 -1.57
C CYS A 44 -1.29 16.06 -1.13
N SER A 45 -0.31 16.89 -0.77
CA SER A 45 -0.52 18.27 -0.32
C SER A 45 -0.91 19.21 -1.48
N THR A 46 -0.73 18.80 -2.73
CA THR A 46 -1.00 19.62 -3.92
C THR A 46 -2.37 19.37 -4.56
N CYS A 47 -2.79 18.10 -4.66
CA CYS A 47 -4.04 17.73 -5.36
C CYS A 47 -5.00 16.92 -4.50
N GLU A 48 -4.71 16.75 -3.21
CA GLU A 48 -5.54 16.05 -2.22
C GLU A 48 -5.77 14.56 -2.51
N HIS A 49 -5.13 14.00 -3.53
CA HIS A 49 -5.20 12.58 -3.84
C HIS A 49 -4.67 11.73 -2.68
N VAL A 50 -5.44 10.73 -2.28
CA VAL A 50 -5.12 9.80 -1.20
C VAL A 50 -4.63 8.49 -1.79
N TYR A 51 -3.44 8.04 -1.40
CA TYR A 51 -2.79 6.87 -1.99
C TYR A 51 -1.87 6.14 -1.00
N LEU A 52 -1.51 4.91 -1.34
CA LEU A 52 -0.59 4.09 -0.56
C LEU A 52 0.85 4.55 -0.80
N ASN A 53 1.57 4.93 0.26
CA ASN A 53 2.97 5.33 0.18
C ASN A 53 3.71 5.02 1.50
N PRO A 54 4.77 4.19 1.49
CA PRO A 54 5.34 3.50 0.34
C PRO A 54 4.40 2.40 -0.19
N ARG A 55 4.46 2.12 -1.49
CA ARG A 55 3.66 1.08 -2.16
C ARG A 55 4.49 -0.19 -2.40
N PRO A 56 3.88 -1.37 -2.56
CA PRO A 56 4.62 -2.55 -3.02
C PRO A 56 5.28 -2.30 -4.38
N ILE A 57 6.50 -2.80 -4.56
CA ILE A 57 7.17 -2.82 -5.86
C ILE A 57 6.34 -3.69 -6.81
N GLU A 58 6.15 -3.20 -8.03
CA GLU A 58 5.29 -3.82 -9.05
C GLU A 58 5.55 -5.33 -9.21
N SER A 59 6.83 -5.73 -9.34
CA SER A 59 7.25 -7.13 -9.51
C SER A 59 6.86 -8.06 -8.35
N THR A 60 6.57 -7.52 -7.18
CA THR A 60 6.17 -8.28 -5.98
C THR A 60 4.71 -8.05 -5.57
N SER A 61 4.02 -7.10 -6.21
CA SER A 61 2.66 -6.68 -5.84
C SER A 61 1.62 -7.79 -6.00
N GLY A 62 1.83 -8.73 -6.94
CA GLY A 62 0.96 -9.89 -7.15
C GLY A 62 0.74 -10.74 -5.89
N GLN A 63 1.72 -10.78 -4.98
CA GLN A 63 1.67 -11.61 -3.77
C GLN A 63 0.57 -11.18 -2.78
N TYR A 64 0.05 -9.95 -2.89
CA TYR A 64 -1.03 -9.46 -2.02
C TYR A 64 -2.42 -9.87 -2.51
N TYR A 65 -2.50 -10.55 -3.65
CA TYR A 65 -3.75 -11.06 -4.22
C TYR A 65 -3.91 -12.57 -4.06
N GLU A 66 -2.89 -13.28 -3.56
CA GLU A 66 -2.87 -14.76 -3.51
C GLU A 66 -3.80 -15.37 -2.44
N ASP A 67 -4.35 -14.58 -1.51
CA ASP A 67 -5.25 -15.11 -0.47
C ASP A 67 -6.51 -15.74 -1.10
N ALA A 68 -6.85 -16.96 -0.68
CA ALA A 68 -7.99 -17.69 -1.21
C ALA A 68 -9.34 -17.00 -0.93
N SER A 69 -9.39 -16.12 0.09
CA SER A 69 -10.56 -15.32 0.45
C SER A 69 -10.63 -13.99 -0.29
N TYR A 70 -9.70 -13.72 -1.22
CA TYR A 70 -9.72 -12.51 -2.02
C TYR A 70 -10.93 -12.51 -2.95
N ALA A 71 -11.87 -11.59 -2.72
CA ALA A 71 -13.19 -11.63 -3.35
C ALA A 71 -13.18 -11.75 -4.90
N PRO A 72 -12.30 -11.05 -5.65
CA PRO A 72 -12.19 -11.23 -7.10
C PRO A 72 -11.79 -12.63 -7.59
N HIS A 73 -11.21 -13.49 -6.74
CA HIS A 73 -10.93 -14.89 -7.09
C HIS A 73 -12.15 -15.81 -6.93
N ILE A 74 -13.22 -15.34 -6.30
CA ILE A 74 -14.41 -16.12 -5.95
C ILE A 74 -15.57 -15.84 -6.93
N SER A 75 -15.44 -14.84 -7.81
CA SER A 75 -16.47 -14.41 -8.78
C SER A 75 -16.41 -15.10 -10.12
#